data_AF-A0A0M8Q279-F1
#
_entry.id   AF-A0A0M8Q279-F1
#
_cell.length_a   1.000
_cell.length_b   1.000
_cell.length_c   1.000
_cell.angle_alpha   90.00
_cell.angle_beta   90.00
_cell.angle_gamma   90.00
#
_symmetry.space_group_name_H-M   'P 1'
#
loop_
_entity.id
_entity.type
_entity.pdbx_description
1 polymer ?
#
loop_
_entity_poly.entity_id
_entity_poly.type
_entity_poly.pdbx_seq_one_letter_code
_entity_poly.pdbx_strand_id
1 'polypeptide(L)'
;MNIVLAILLVLGITYNYFYNHSPIQIELLGNLGFWLAFPLSIINIVISLKLLKNKTGGVSSYVTFMIAVMILIIALFSLFHWGSS
;
A
#
# COMPACT_ATOMS: atom_id res chain seq x y z
N MET A 1 5.02 6.84 -25.69
CA MET A 1 5.78 6.02 -24.71
C MET A 1 5.18 6.27 -23.34
N ASN A 2 4.52 5.28 -22.76
CA ASN A 2 3.72 5.48 -21.55
C ASN A 2 4.65 5.53 -20.33
N ILE A 3 4.82 6.72 -19.75
CA ILE A 3 5.82 6.98 -18.69
C ILE A 3 5.61 6.08 -17.47
N VAL A 4 4.35 5.72 -17.21
CA VAL A 4 3.93 4.76 -16.17
C VAL A 4 4.56 3.40 -16.40
N LEU A 5 4.58 2.93 -17.65
CA LEU A 5 5.10 1.61 -18.01
C LEU A 5 6.63 1.56 -17.87
N ALA A 6 7.31 2.66 -18.21
CA ALA A 6 8.76 2.78 -18.03
C ALA A 6 9.14 2.79 -16.54
N ILE A 7 8.39 3.51 -15.71
CA ILE A 7 8.60 3.54 -14.25
C ILE A 7 8.38 2.15 -13.65
N LEU A 8 7.29 1.47 -14.00
CA LEU A 8 7.03 0.10 -13.53
C LEU A 8 8.13 -0.88 -13.92
N LEU A 9 8.65 -0.77 -15.15
CA LEU A 9 9.72 -1.64 -15.63
C LEU A 9 11.01 -1.45 -14.84
N VAL A 10 11.41 -0.18 -14.63
CA VAL A 10 12.60 0.15 -13.84
C VAL A 10 12.44 -0.32 -12.40
N LEU A 11 11.27 -0.11 -11.79
CA LEU A 11 10.99 -0.56 -10.43
C LEU A 11 11.04 -2.08 -10.32
N GLY A 12 10.46 -2.80 -11.28
CA GLY A 12 10.43 -4.26 -11.31
C GLY A 12 11.81 -4.88 -11.48
N ILE A 13 12.64 -4.35 -12.38
CA ILE A 13 14.03 -4.81 -12.58
C ILE A 13 14.85 -4.56 -11.31
N THR A 14 14.71 -3.37 -10.73
CA THR A 14 15.43 -2.98 -9.51
C THR A 14 15.03 -3.87 -8.33
N TYR A 15 13.73 -4.10 -8.14
CA TYR A 15 13.23 -5.02 -7.12
C TYR A 15 13.79 -6.43 -7.29
N ASN A 16 13.75 -6.97 -8.51
CA ASN A 16 14.25 -8.33 -8.78
C ASN A 16 15.76 -8.46 -8.56
N TYR A 17 16.54 -7.43 -8.93
CA TYR A 17 17.98 -7.39 -8.69
C TYR A 17 18.30 -7.45 -7.20
N PHE A 18 17.65 -6.59 -6.41
CA PHE A 18 17.87 -6.55 -4.96
C PHE A 18 17.29 -7.77 -4.23
N TYR A 19 16.22 -8.38 -4.75
CA TYR A 19 15.65 -9.61 -4.18
C TYR A 19 16.64 -10.78 -4.30
N ASN A 20 17.28 -10.92 -5.46
CA ASN A 20 18.26 -12.00 -5.69
C ASN A 20 19.60 -11.76 -4.99
N HIS A 21 20.01 -10.50 -4.80
CA HIS A 21 21.29 -10.18 -4.17
C HIS A 21 21.23 -9.96 -2.66
N SER A 22 20.10 -9.49 -2.13
CA SER A 22 19.94 -9.14 -0.72
C SER A 22 18.50 -9.40 -0.26
N PRO A 23 18.04 -10.67 -0.29
CA PRO A 23 16.66 -11.05 -0.03
C PRO A 23 16.17 -10.56 1.34
N ILE A 24 17.00 -10.71 2.37
CA ILE A 24 16.71 -10.28 3.75
C ILE A 24 16.46 -8.76 3.84
N GLN A 25 17.16 -7.94 3.07
CA GLN A 25 16.96 -6.48 3.12
C GLN A 25 15.68 -6.05 2.40
N ILE A 26 15.33 -6.70 1.29
CA ILE A 26 14.03 -6.47 0.63
C ILE A 26 12.88 -6.93 1.51
N GLU A 27 12.99 -8.10 2.12
CA GLU A 27 11.98 -8.63 3.04
C GLU A 27 11.77 -7.66 4.21
N LEU A 28 12.85 -7.19 4.83
CA LEU A 28 12.78 -6.19 5.89
C LEU A 28 12.13 -4.88 5.40
N LEU A 29 12.48 -4.41 4.21
CA LEU A 29 11.92 -3.19 3.63
C LEU A 29 10.41 -3.33 3.31
N GLY A 30 9.99 -4.49 2.80
CA GLY A 30 8.60 -4.85 2.56
C GLY A 30 7.80 -4.91 3.86
N ASN A 31 8.37 -5.53 4.90
CA ASN A 31 7.77 -5.61 6.22
C ASN A 31 7.65 -4.22 6.87
N LEU A 32 8.69 -3.38 6.80
CA LEU A 32 8.64 -1.98 7.28
C LEU A 32 7.59 -1.16 6.52
N GLY A 33 7.52 -1.32 5.20
CA GLY A 33 6.48 -0.70 4.36
C GLY A 33 5.08 -1.11 4.79
N PHE A 34 4.88 -2.41 5.06
CA PHE A 34 3.63 -2.94 5.59
C PHE A 34 3.27 -2.34 6.96
N TRP A 35 4.21 -2.33 7.92
CA TRP A 35 4.00 -1.80 9.27
C TRP A 35 3.66 -0.32 9.29
N LEU A 36 4.08 0.45 8.28
CA LEU A 36 3.74 1.86 8.13
C LEU A 36 2.41 2.06 7.38
N ALA A 37 2.23 1.37 6.25
CA ALA A 37 1.06 1.55 5.39
C ALA A 37 -0.24 1.05 6.05
N PHE A 38 -0.17 -0.04 6.83
CA PHE A 38 -1.32 -0.62 7.51
C PHE A 38 -1.99 0.35 8.50
N PRO A 39 -1.31 0.90 9.53
CA PRO A 39 -1.94 1.84 10.46
C PRO A 39 -2.36 3.15 9.77
N LEU A 40 -1.59 3.64 8.78
CA LEU A 40 -1.96 4.82 8.01
C LEU A 40 -3.27 4.61 7.24
N SER A 41 -3.49 3.43 6.67
CA SER A 41 -4.73 3.10 5.98
C SER A 41 -5.94 3.13 6.94
N ILE A 42 -5.80 2.60 8.15
CA ILE A 42 -6.84 2.61 9.19
C ILE A 42 -7.18 4.05 9.59
N ILE A 43 -6.15 4.87 9.86
CA ILE A 43 -6.33 6.29 10.20
C ILE A 43 -7.09 7.02 9.08
N ASN A 44 -6.69 6.77 7.82
CA ASN A 44 -7.30 7.43 6.67
C ASN A 44 -8.77 7.01 6.45
N ILE A 45 -9.10 5.74 6.71
CA ILE A 45 -10.49 5.24 6.73
C ILE A 45 -11.30 5.97 7.80
N VAL A 46 -10.81 6.03 9.04
CA VAL A 46 -11.52 6.67 10.16
C VAL A 46 -11.76 8.16 9.89
N ILE A 47 -10.77 8.88 9.37
CA ILE A 47 -10.89 10.29 9.00
C ILE A 47 -11.91 10.46 7.87
N SER A 48 -11.83 9.63 6.83
CA SER A 48 -12.74 9.71 5.68
C SER A 48 -14.20 9.44 6.08
N LEU A 49 -14.44 8.45 6.96
CA LEU A 49 -15.77 8.18 7.52
C LEU A 49 -16.29 9.36 8.36
N LYS A 50 -15.43 9.98 9.16
CA LYS A 50 -15.80 11.16 9.96
C LYS A 50 -16.17 12.35 9.07
N LEU A 51 -15.44 12.58 7.98
CA LEU A 51 -15.74 13.62 7.00
C LEU A 51 -17.05 13.34 6.25
N LEU A 52 -17.30 12.09 5.87
CA LEU A 52 -18.54 11.68 5.21
C LEU A 52 -19.75 11.88 6.13
N LYS A 53 -19.63 11.50 7.41
CA LYS A 53 -20.67 11.69 8.43
C LYS A 53 -20.96 13.16 8.73
N ASN A 54 -19.94 14.03 8.70
CA ASN A 54 -20.11 15.47 8.92
C ASN A 54 -20.66 16.23 7.69
N LYS A 55 -21.22 15.53 6.69
CA LYS A 55 -21.75 16.11 5.43
C LYS A 55 -20.77 17.02 4.70
N THR A 56 -19.46 16.90 4.96
CA THR A 56 -18.41 17.59 4.21
C THR A 56 -18.10 16.81 2.92
N GLY A 57 -19.19 16.46 2.21
CA GLY A 57 -19.25 15.48 1.13
C GLY A 57 -18.69 16.02 -0.17
N GLY A 58 -17.38 16.18 -0.24
CA GLY A 58 -16.67 16.22 -1.52
C GLY A 58 -16.43 14.80 -2.02
N VAL A 59 -16.50 14.59 -3.34
CA VAL A 59 -16.14 13.33 -4.02
C VAL A 59 -14.75 12.81 -3.57
N SER A 60 -13.85 13.70 -3.13
CA SER A 60 -12.51 13.33 -2.69
C SER A 60 -12.48 12.48 -1.40
N SER A 61 -13.42 12.65 -0.47
CA SER A 61 -13.43 11.84 0.77
C SER A 61 -13.82 10.39 0.49
N TYR A 62 -14.71 10.16 -0.47
CA TYR A 62 -15.09 8.82 -0.91
C TYR A 62 -13.97 8.10 -1.66
N VAL A 63 -13.26 8.82 -2.55
CA VAL A 63 -12.10 8.28 -3.26
C VAL A 63 -10.97 7.94 -2.27
N THR A 64 -10.73 8.81 -1.29
CA THR A 64 -9.71 8.60 -0.25
C THR A 64 -10.04 7.39 0.61
N PHE A 65 -11.32 7.23 0.99
CA PHE A 65 -11.80 6.06 1.70
C PHE A 65 -11.59 4.77 0.89
N MET A 66 -12.00 4.75 -0.38
CA MET A 66 -11.83 3.58 -1.25
C MET A 66 -10.36 3.17 -1.41
N ILE A 67 -9.47 4.13 -1.64
CA ILE A 67 -8.02 3.88 -1.73
C ILE A 67 -7.49 3.30 -0.42
N ALA A 68 -7.91 3.88 0.72
CA ALA A 68 -7.47 3.40 2.03
C ALA A 68 -7.96 1.97 2.32
N VAL A 69 -9.19 1.63 1.93
CA VAL A 69 -9.71 0.26 2.02
C VAL A 69 -8.92 -0.71 1.14
N MET A 70 -8.59 -0.32 -0.11
CA MET A 70 -7.77 -1.16 -0.98
C MET A 70 -6.37 -1.41 -0.40
N ILE A 71 -5.73 -0.38 0.16
CA ILE A 71 -4.43 -0.50 0.84
C ILE A 71 -4.55 -1.46 2.04
N LEU A 72 -5.61 -1.33 2.83
CA LEU A 72 -5.85 -2.22 3.98
C LEU A 72 -5.97 -3.68 3.56
N ILE A 73 -6.72 -3.97 2.49
CA ILE A 73 -6.90 -5.34 1.97
C ILE A 73 -5.57 -5.92 1.48
N ILE A 74 -4.80 -5.15 0.70
CA ILE A 74 -3.48 -5.58 0.20
C ILE A 74 -2.53 -5.86 1.37
N ALA A 75 -2.53 -4.97 2.37
CA ALA A 75 -1.73 -5.11 3.56
C ALA A 75 -2.11 -6.42 4.30
N LEU A 76 -3.39 -6.65 4.61
CA LEU A 76 -3.83 -7.89 5.25
C LEU A 76 -3.40 -9.13 4.45
N PHE A 77 -3.57 -9.11 3.12
CA PHE A 77 -3.16 -10.22 2.27
C PHE A 77 -1.65 -10.49 2.36
N SER A 78 -0.82 -9.44 2.38
CA SER A 78 0.64 -9.57 2.53
C SER A 78 1.06 -10.15 3.89
N LEU A 79 0.35 -9.81 4.97
CA LEU A 79 0.65 -10.32 6.31
C LEU A 79 0.31 -11.82 6.44
N PHE A 80 -0.77 -12.28 5.78
CA PHE A 80 -1.17 -13.69 5.83
C PHE A 80 -0.45 -14.59 4.81
N HIS A 81 0.04 -14.05 3.69
CA HIS A 81 0.85 -14.83 2.72
C HIS A 81 2.27 -15.09 3.20
N TRP A 82 2.80 -14.28 4.12
CA TRP A 82 4.14 -14.45 4.67
C TRP A 82 4.25 -15.57 5.71
N GLY A 83 3.15 -15.99 6.33
CA GLY A 83 3.16 -17.03 7.36
C GLY A 83 3.20 -18.48 6.84
N SER A 84 3.22 -18.69 5.52
CA SER A 84 3.18 -20.02 4.91
C SER A 84 4.49 -20.44 4.21
N SER A 85 5.62 -19.81 4.54
CA SER A 85 6.95 -20.21 4.03
C SER A 85 7.71 -20.99 5.08
#